data_AF-A0A4Q3A6P3-F1
#
_entry.id   AF-A0A4Q3A6P3-F1
#
_cell.length_a   1.000
_cell.length_b   1.000
_cell.length_c   1.000
_cell.angle_alpha   90.00
_cell.angle_beta   90.00
_cell.angle_gamma   90.00
#
_symmetry.space_group_name_H-M   'P 1'
#
loop_
_entity.id
_entity.type
_entity.pdbx_description
1 polymer ?
#
loop_
_entity_poly.entity_id
_entity_poly.type
_entity_poly.pdbx_seq_one_letter_code
_entity_poly.pdbx_strand_id
1 'polypeptide(L)' 'MTTLILIGGKSQRMGRDKATIERPDGVRQIDWLARLAQLIGGEVYLSMRDHSAPPIDLPVVTDTVTGGGPLSALAAI' A
#
# COMPACT_ATOMS: atom_id res chain seq x y z
N MET A 1 -14.23 8.31 6.86
CA MET A 1 -14.02 7.41 5.71
C MET A 1 -12.62 6.87 5.81
N THR A 2 -12.42 5.61 5.46
CA THR A 2 -11.12 4.94 5.60
C THR A 2 -10.65 4.49 4.23
N THR A 3 -9.41 4.82 3.88
CA THR A 3 -8.78 4.43 2.63
C THR A 3 -7.61 3.50 2.91
N LEU A 4 -7.61 2.33 2.25
CA LEU A 4 -6.55 1.34 2.39
C LEU A 4 -5.76 1.22 1.08
N ILE A 5 -4.45 1.48 1.13
CA ILE A 5 -3.53 1.36 -0.01
C ILE A 5 -2.82 0.00 0.05
N LEU A 6 -3.10 -0.88 -0.92
CA LEU A 6 -2.61 -2.26 -0.93
C LEU A 6 -1.19 -2.35 -1.52
N ILE A 7 -0.18 -2.62 -0.68
CA ILE A 7 1.23 -2.64 -1.09
C ILE A 7 1.94 -3.98 -0.78
N GLY A 8 1.30 -4.92 -0.06
CA GLY A 8 1.88 -6.22 0.32
C GLY A 8 1.95 -7.33 -0.76
N GLY A 9 1.62 -7.01 -2.02
CA GLY A 9 1.58 -7.98 -3.11
C GLY A 9 2.98 -8.45 -3.55
N LYS A 10 3.22 -9.77 -3.59
CA LYS A 10 4.43 -10.34 -4.23
C LYS A 10 4.38 -10.05 -5.73
N SER A 11 5.16 -9.08 -6.18
CA SER A 11 5.24 -8.69 -7.59
C SER A 11 6.08 -9.70 -8.39
N GLN A 12 5.54 -10.91 -8.63
CA GLN A 12 6.28 -11.99 -9.30
C GLN A 12 6.57 -11.70 -10.78
N ARG A 13 5.66 -11.00 -11.47
CA ARG A 13 5.79 -10.72 -12.91
C ARG A 13 6.79 -9.61 -13.24
N MET A 14 6.98 -8.64 -12.34
CA MET A 14 7.82 -7.46 -12.60
C MET A 14 9.20 -7.54 -11.94
N GLY A 15 9.40 -8.47 -10.99
CA GLY A 15 10.67 -8.63 -10.28
C GLY A 15 11.07 -7.46 -9.37
N ARG A 16 10.20 -6.44 -9.22
CA ARG A 16 10.41 -5.26 -8.38
C ARG A 16 9.14 -4.90 -7.63
N ASP A 17 9.30 -4.20 -6.51
CA ASP A 17 8.19 -3.60 -5.77
C ASP A 17 7.42 -2.62 -6.66
N LYS A 18 6.08 -2.75 -6.70
CA LYS A 18 5.20 -1.89 -7.50
C LYS A 18 4.96 -0.54 -6.84
N ALA A 19 5.01 -0.48 -5.51
CA ALA A 19 4.71 0.72 -4.75
C ALA A 19 5.72 1.84 -5.07
N THR A 20 6.98 1.47 -5.26
CA THR A 20 8.10 2.39 -5.49
C THR A 20 8.36 2.69 -6.96
N ILE A 21 7.55 2.18 -7.88
CA ILE A 21 7.68 2.49 -9.31
C ILE A 21 7.49 3.99 -9.52
N GLU A 22 8.44 4.63 -10.18
CA GLU A 22 8.31 6.00 -10.65
C GLU A 22 7.32 6.07 -11.82
N ARG A 23 6.41 7.03 -11.73
CA ARG A 23 5.48 7.41 -12.80
C ARG A 23 6.21 8.31 -13.83
N PRO A 24 5.63 8.55 -15.02
CA PRO A 24 6.23 9.43 -16.03
C PRO A 24 6.52 10.86 -15.56
N ASP A 25 5.85 11.31 -14.50
CA ASP A 25 6.04 12.62 -13.86
C ASP A 25 7.17 12.64 -12.81
N GLY A 26 7.89 11.53 -12.63
CA GLY A 26 8.99 11.38 -11.67
C GLY A 26 8.54 11.12 -10.23
N VAL A 27 7.23 11.03 -9.96
CA VAL A 27 6.70 10.76 -8.62
C VAL A 27 6.55 9.25 -8.43
N ARG A 28 6.95 8.71 -7.26
CA ARG A 28 6.69 7.29 -6.97
C ARG A 28 5.18 7.04 -6.89
N GLN A 29 4.74 5.89 -7.38
CA GLN A 29 3.33 5.54 -7.44
C GLN A 29 2.65 5.62 -6.07
N ILE A 30 3.35 5.22 -5.00
CA ILE A 30 2.86 5.30 -3.63
C ILE A 30 2.67 6.72 -3.10
N ASP A 31 3.59 7.65 -3.41
CA ASP A 31 3.48 9.05 -2.98
C ASP A 31 2.24 9.70 -3.63
N TRP A 32 2.03 9.39 -4.92
CA TRP A 32 0.87 9.88 -5.64
C TRP A 32 -0.46 9.33 -5.10
N LEU A 33 -0.52 8.02 -4.80
CA LEU A 33 -1.72 7.39 -4.23
C LEU A 33 -2.03 7.93 -2.83
N ALA A 34 -1.02 8.11 -1.98
CA ALA A 34 -1.18 8.69 -0.66
C ALA A 34 -1.75 10.11 -0.73
N ARG A 35 -1.20 10.95 -1.62
CA ARG A 35 -1.72 12.30 -1.84
C ARG A 35 -3.17 12.29 -2.33
N LEU A 36 -3.52 11.40 -3.26
CA LEU A 36 -4.89 11.26 -3.75
C LEU A 36 -5.85 10.85 -2.63
N ALA A 37 -5.46 9.86 -1.82
CA ALA A 37 -6.25 9.37 -0.68
C ALA A 37 -6.47 10.46 0.36
N GLN A 38 -5.43 11.23 0.68
CA GLN A 38 -5.53 12.35 1.63
C GLN A 38 -6.47 13.46 1.13
N LEU A 39 -6.52 13.72 -0.19
CA LEU A 39 -7.45 14.71 -0.77
C LEU A 39 -8.92 14.30 -0.66
N ILE A 40 -9.22 13.00 -0.63
CA ILE A 40 -10.58 12.49 -0.39
C ILE A 40 -10.99 12.73 1.08
N GLY A 41 -10.01 12.82 1.99
CA GLY A 41 -10.21 13.02 3.41
C GLY A 41 -10.47 11.73 4.18
N GLY A 42 -10.31 11.78 5.50
CA GLY A 42 -10.41 10.63 6.39
C GLY A 42 -9.06 9.96 6.69
N GLU A 43 -9.11 8.75 7.21
CA GLU A 43 -7.91 8.00 7.61
C GLU A 43 -7.35 7.20 6.44
N VAL A 44 -6.03 7.22 6.27
CA VAL A 44 -5.33 6.54 5.17
C VAL A 44 -4.32 5.57 5.77
N TYR A 45 -4.43 4.30 5.37
CA TYR A 45 -3.58 3.22 5.85
C TYR A 45 -2.84 2.53 4.70
N LEU A 46 -1.66 2.00 5.00
CA LEU A 46 -0.94 1.07 4.12
C LEU A 46 -1.24 -0.36 4.54
N SER A 47 -1.65 -1.22 3.61
CA SER A 47 -1.67 -2.68 3.84
C SER A 47 -0.32 -3.28 3.41
N MET A 48 0.39 -3.84 4.39
CA MET A 48 1.68 -4.50 4.20
C MET A 48 1.61 -5.96 4.61
N ARG A 49 2.49 -6.78 4.01
CA ARG A 49 2.59 -8.20 4.33
C ARG A 49 3.38 -8.45 5.62
N ASP A 50 4.39 -7.62 5.88
CA ASP A 50 5.32 -7.78 6.98
C ASP A 50 5.54 -6.45 7.71
N HIS A 51 6.30 -6.50 8.81
CA HIS A 51 6.63 -5.35 9.65
C HIS A 51 7.91 -4.62 9.19
N SER A 52 8.29 -4.74 7.91
CA SER A 52 9.37 -3.91 7.38
C SER A 52 8.98 -2.43 7.42
N ALA A 53 10.00 -1.56 7.36
CA ALA A 53 9.78 -0.13 7.34
C ALA A 53 8.90 0.25 6.13
N PRO A 54 7.80 1.00 6.34
CA PRO A 54 6.95 1.39 5.23
C PRO A 54 7.70 2.36 4.31
N PRO A 55 7.42 2.34 3.00
CA PRO A 55 8.07 3.21 2.01
C PRO A 55 7.68 4.70 2.12
N ILE A 56 6.63 5.01 2.89
CA ILE A 56 6.16 6.36 3.24
C ILE A 56 5.63 6.37 4.66
N ASP A 57 5.59 7.55 5.29
CA ASP A 57 5.11 7.75 6.66
C ASP A 57 3.58 7.79 6.72
N LEU A 58 2.97 6.61 6.84
CA LEU A 58 1.53 6.40 7.02
C LEU A 58 1.30 5.22 7.97
N PRO A 59 0.17 5.17 8.69
CA PRO A 59 -0.15 4.06 9.56
C PRO A 59 -0.29 2.76 8.74
N VAL A 60 0.24 1.66 9.29
CA VAL A 60 0.30 0.37 8.61
C VAL A 60 -0.70 -0.61 9.24
N VAL A 61 -1.44 -1.30 8.39
CA VAL A 61 -2.21 -2.49 8.71
C VAL A 61 -1.47 -3.68 8.11
N THR A 62 -1.07 -4.63 8.95
CA THR A 62 -0.37 -5.84 8.48
C THR A 62 -1.37 -6.96 8.23
N ASP A 63 -1.24 -7.64 7.09
CA ASP A 63 -2.08 -8.79 6.76
C ASP A 63 -1.94 -9.90 7.82
N THR A 64 -3.06 -10.41 8.31
CA THR A 64 -3.09 -11.51 9.30
C THR A 64 -3.04 -12.90 8.65
N VAL A 65 -3.38 -12.99 7.36
CA VAL A 65 -3.43 -14.26 6.61
C VAL A 65 -2.37 -14.26 5.51
N THR A 66 -1.36 -15.12 5.67
CA THR A 66 -0.31 -15.27 4.66
C THR A 66 -0.89 -15.82 3.36
N GLY A 67 -0.69 -15.09 2.25
CA GLY A 67 -1.13 -15.54 0.93
C GLY A 67 -2.60 -15.31 0.60
N GLY A 68 -3.36 -14.61 1.46
CA GLY A 68 -4.78 -14.29 1.22
C GLY A 68 -5.04 -13.20 0.17
N GLY A 69 -3.98 -12.58 -0.36
CA GLY A 69 -4.09 -11.59 -1.44
C GLY A 69 -4.82 -10.31 -1.02
N PRO A 70 -5.52 -9.62 -1.93
CA PRO A 70 -6.24 -8.40 -1.58
C PRO A 70 -7.33 -8.58 -0.51
N LEU A 71 -7.90 -9.80 -0.40
CA LEU A 71 -8.95 -10.08 0.58
C LEU A 71 -8.41 -10.17 2.01
N SER A 72 -7.17 -10.65 2.22
CA SER A 72 -6.56 -10.66 3.55
C SER A 72 -6.34 -9.25 4.08
N ALA A 73 -5.98 -8.31 3.20
CA ALA A 73 -5.83 -6.91 3.57
C ALA A 73 -7.15 -6.27 4.01
N LEU A 74 -8.24 -6.56 3.29
CA LEU A 74 -9.57 -6.03 3.62
C LEU A 74 -10.14 -6.62 4.91
N ALA A 75 -9.78 -7.86 5.26
CA ALA A 75 -10.21 -8.48 6.51
C ALA A 75 -9.44 -7.97 7.75
N ALA A 76 -8.37 -7.19 7.56
CA ALA A 76 -7.49 -6.72 8.63
C ALA A 76 -7.80 -5.29 9.11
N ILE A 77 -8.83 -4.65 8.55
CA ILE A 77 -9.22 -3.25 8.84
C ILE A 77 -10.62 -3.15 9.44
#